data_AF-A0A6F8XXR9-F1
#
_entry.id   AF-A0A6F8XXR9-F1
#
_cell.length_a   1.000
_cell.length_b   1.000
_cell.length_c   1.000
_cell.angle_alpha   90.00
_cell.angle_beta   90.00
_cell.angle_gamma   90.00
#
_symmetry.space_group_name_H-M   'P 1'
#
loop_
_entity.id
_entity.type
_entity.pdbx_description
1 polymer ?
#
loop_
_entity_poly.entity_id
_entity_poly.type
_entity_poly.pdbx_seq_one_letter_code
_entity_poly.pdbx_strand_id
1 'polypeptide(L)'
;MARRVFMGMAALVLALGVGACGKDSPDPAPSFSQPPSTPAPGREAIAGIAPEPDQATALDYVDALIKIDRDIVHNKEEKAVDRGRDLCSAVKSTPGDEKKLVDATLQRFTSPNHPDGFGEAKSKRILAATRKYICPSY
;
A
#
# COMPACT_ATOMS: atom_id res chain seq x y z
N MET A 1 -47.31 6.49 -12.13
CA MET A 1 -46.81 7.89 -12.06
C MET A 1 -45.40 7.84 -11.51
N ALA A 2 -44.38 7.96 -12.37
CA ALA A 2 -43.63 9.20 -12.65
C ALA A 2 -42.55 9.42 -11.56
N ARG A 3 -41.25 9.66 -11.82
CA ARG A 3 -40.55 10.21 -12.98
C ARG A 3 -39.12 9.65 -13.09
N ARG A 4 -38.68 9.50 -14.33
CA ARG A 4 -37.31 9.17 -14.76
C ARG A 4 -36.39 10.38 -14.50
N VAL A 5 -35.20 10.13 -13.95
CA VAL A 5 -34.15 11.15 -13.80
C VAL A 5 -33.18 11.06 -14.98
N PHE A 6 -32.96 12.21 -15.61
CA PHE A 6 -32.05 12.50 -16.72
C PHE A 6 -30.59 12.59 -16.26
N MET A 7 -29.64 12.10 -17.06
CA MET A 7 -28.28 12.63 -17.28
C MET A 7 -27.60 11.68 -18.31
N GLY A 8 -27.10 12.07 -19.48
CA GLY A 8 -26.63 13.37 -19.96
C GLY A 8 -25.13 13.26 -20.30
N MET A 9 -24.82 13.13 -21.60
CA MET A 9 -23.52 13.02 -22.28
C MET A 9 -22.30 13.73 -21.65
N ALA A 10 -21.11 13.12 -21.78
CA ALA A 10 -19.96 13.74 -22.47
C ALA A 10 -18.83 12.71 -22.70
N ALA A 11 -18.54 12.43 -23.97
CA ALA A 11 -17.32 11.78 -24.43
C ALA A 11 -16.25 12.85 -24.67
N LEU A 12 -14.99 12.57 -24.32
CA LEU A 12 -13.85 13.29 -24.89
C LEU A 12 -12.70 12.30 -25.11
N VAL A 13 -12.49 11.95 -26.37
CA VAL A 13 -11.35 11.21 -26.90
C VAL A 13 -10.25 12.23 -27.20
N LEU A 14 -9.02 11.99 -26.73
CA LEU A 14 -7.84 12.68 -27.22
C LEU A 14 -6.72 11.66 -27.42
N ALA A 15 -6.40 11.46 -28.69
CA ALA A 15 -5.35 10.61 -29.21
C ALA A 15 -4.07 11.44 -29.49
N LEU A 16 -2.99 10.70 -29.74
CA LEU A 16 -1.77 11.02 -30.49
C LEU A 16 -0.58 11.60 -29.71
N GLY A 17 0.56 10.92 -29.89
CA GLY A 17 1.89 11.43 -29.57
C GLY A 17 2.99 10.38 -29.64
N VAL A 18 3.26 9.82 -30.83
CA VAL A 18 4.49 9.05 -31.11
C VAL A 18 5.63 10.04 -31.38
N GLY A 19 6.69 9.99 -30.57
CA GLY A 19 7.98 10.62 -30.84
C GLY A 19 9.07 9.59 -30.51
N ALA A 20 9.72 9.01 -31.50
CA ALA A 20 10.88 9.52 -32.23
C ALA A 20 12.20 9.30 -31.47
N CYS A 21 13.06 8.48 -32.07
CA CYS A 21 14.40 8.11 -31.63
C CYS A 21 15.29 9.33 -31.34
N GLY A 22 16.11 9.23 -30.30
CA GLY A 22 17.26 10.09 -30.07
C GLY A 22 18.37 9.28 -29.41
N LYS A 23 19.41 8.97 -30.20
CA LYS A 23 20.73 8.50 -29.74
C LYS A 23 21.33 9.52 -28.77
N ASP A 24 21.96 9.04 -27.71
CA ASP A 24 23.37 9.29 -27.42
C ASP A 24 23.76 8.53 -26.14
N SER A 25 24.80 7.70 -26.24
CA SER A 25 25.50 7.16 -25.09
C SER A 25 26.54 8.17 -24.65
N PRO A 26 26.49 8.62 -23.40
CA PRO A 26 27.69 8.85 -22.62
C PRO A 26 27.79 7.70 -21.61
N ASP A 27 28.92 7.00 -21.65
CA ASP A 27 29.36 6.12 -20.57
C ASP A 27 29.71 7.01 -19.35
N PRO A 28 29.13 6.77 -18.16
CA PRO A 28 29.69 7.28 -16.92
C PRO A 28 30.17 6.09 -16.07
N ALA A 29 31.41 6.25 -15.61
CA ALA A 29 32.11 5.45 -14.62
C ALA A 29 31.22 4.80 -13.53
N PRO A 30 31.61 3.64 -12.97
CA PRO A 30 30.89 3.00 -11.88
C PRO A 30 31.02 3.87 -10.62
N SER A 31 30.04 4.74 -10.41
CA SER A 31 29.90 5.55 -9.21
C SER A 31 28.81 4.93 -8.34
N PHE A 32 29.25 4.40 -7.20
CA PHE A 32 28.55 4.10 -5.95
C PHE A 32 27.01 4.00 -5.96
N SER A 33 26.54 2.85 -5.46
CA SER A 33 25.16 2.56 -5.06
C SER A 33 24.40 3.79 -4.57
N GLN A 34 23.48 4.28 -5.40
CA GLN A 34 22.45 5.20 -4.94
C GLN A 34 21.61 4.50 -3.86
N PRO A 35 21.37 5.13 -2.70
CA PRO A 35 20.29 4.69 -1.82
C PRO A 35 18.96 4.75 -2.60
N PRO A 36 17.97 3.90 -2.26
CA PRO A 36 16.70 3.86 -2.98
C PRO A 36 16.10 5.27 -3.02
N SER A 37 15.87 5.77 -4.23
CA SER A 37 15.22 7.05 -4.47
C SER A 37 13.81 7.00 -3.88
N THR A 38 13.61 7.65 -2.74
CA THR A 38 12.29 7.90 -2.18
C THR A 38 11.49 8.72 -3.21
N PRO A 39 10.35 8.23 -3.71
CA PRO A 39 9.50 9.05 -4.58
C PRO A 39 9.05 10.29 -3.82
N ALA A 40 8.99 11.44 -4.51
CA ALA A 40 8.47 12.68 -3.95
C ALA A 40 7.06 12.44 -3.38
N PRO A 41 6.72 12.99 -2.20
CA PRO A 41 5.45 12.70 -1.55
C PRO A 41 4.27 13.20 -2.41
N GLY A 42 3.45 12.27 -2.90
CA GLY A 42 2.12 12.56 -3.44
C GLY A 42 1.19 13.10 -2.34
N ARG A 43 0.00 13.58 -2.74
CA ARG A 43 -1.02 14.16 -1.83
C ARG A 43 -1.39 13.28 -0.63
N GLU A 44 -1.11 11.97 -0.69
CA GLU A 44 -1.31 10.99 0.37
C GLU A 44 -0.46 11.27 1.62
N ALA A 45 0.72 11.88 1.46
CA ALA A 45 1.57 12.29 2.59
C ALA A 45 0.91 13.34 3.49
N ILE A 46 -0.07 14.10 2.96
CA ILE A 46 -0.80 15.13 3.69
C ILE A 46 -1.86 14.51 4.63
N ALA A 47 -2.32 13.29 4.35
CA ALA A 47 -3.34 12.59 5.14
C ALA A 47 -2.77 11.70 6.27
N GLY A 48 -1.45 11.68 6.47
CA GLY A 48 -0.81 10.80 7.46
C GLY A 48 -0.79 9.32 7.09
N ILE A 49 -1.12 8.99 5.83
CA ILE A 49 -1.01 7.65 5.25
C ILE A 49 0.40 7.50 4.68
N ALA A 50 1.03 6.34 4.88
CA ALA A 50 2.35 6.07 4.31
C ALA A 50 2.31 6.21 2.76
N PRO A 51 3.38 6.71 2.11
CA PRO A 51 3.44 6.71 0.65
C PRO A 51 3.23 5.29 0.12
N GLU A 52 2.70 5.19 -1.10
CA GLU A 52 2.54 3.88 -1.74
C GLU A 52 3.92 3.23 -1.93
N PRO A 53 4.10 1.94 -1.54
CA PRO A 53 5.34 1.24 -1.79
C PRO A 53 5.55 1.00 -3.28
N ASP A 54 6.80 0.80 -3.70
CA ASP A 54 7.06 0.30 -5.05
C ASP A 54 6.49 -1.11 -5.25
N GLN A 55 6.36 -1.53 -6.51
CA GLN A 55 5.75 -2.81 -6.86
C GLN A 55 6.45 -4.02 -6.22
N ALA A 56 7.78 -4.02 -6.14
CA ALA A 56 8.52 -5.14 -5.56
C ALA A 56 8.26 -5.24 -4.05
N THR A 57 8.28 -4.10 -3.36
CA THR A 57 7.96 -4.02 -1.93
C THR A 57 6.50 -4.43 -1.65
N ALA A 58 5.56 -4.03 -2.51
CA ALA A 58 4.15 -4.43 -2.39
C ALA A 58 3.99 -5.96 -2.52
N LEU A 59 4.67 -6.57 -3.50
CA LEU A 59 4.64 -8.03 -3.70
C LEU A 59 5.25 -8.78 -2.53
N ASP A 60 6.42 -8.34 -2.03
CA ASP A 60 7.06 -8.94 -0.86
C ASP A 60 6.18 -8.87 0.39
N TYR A 61 5.48 -7.75 0.57
CA TYR A 61 4.52 -7.58 1.66
C TYR A 61 3.34 -8.54 1.54
N VAL A 62 2.73 -8.64 0.36
CA VAL A 62 1.63 -9.58 0.09
C VAL A 62 2.07 -11.02 0.32
N ASP A 63 3.24 -11.42 -0.16
CA ASP A 63 3.82 -12.74 0.07
C ASP A 63 4.04 -13.02 1.57
N ALA A 64 4.47 -12.02 2.34
CA ALA A 64 4.59 -12.15 3.78
C ALA A 64 3.23 -12.39 4.46
N LEU A 65 2.17 -11.70 4.02
CA LEU A 65 0.81 -11.92 4.54
C LEU A 65 0.29 -13.32 4.18
N ILE A 66 0.47 -13.76 2.94
CA ILE A 66 0.08 -15.11 2.46
C ILE A 66 0.75 -16.21 3.29
N LYS A 67 2.03 -16.02 3.67
CA LYS A 67 2.77 -16.95 4.55
C LYS A 67 2.26 -16.98 5.99
N ILE A 68 1.57 -15.93 6.46
CA ILE A 68 0.90 -15.92 7.76
C ILE A 68 -0.43 -16.67 7.64
N ASP A 69 -1.27 -16.23 6.70
CA ASP A 69 -2.54 -16.83 6.34
C ASP A 69 -3.03 -16.21 5.02
N ARG A 70 -3.37 -17.05 4.04
CA ARG A 70 -3.85 -16.60 2.72
C ARG A 70 -5.14 -15.78 2.81
N ASP A 71 -5.98 -16.04 3.81
CA ASP A 71 -7.26 -15.34 3.96
C ASP A 71 -7.08 -13.89 4.47
N ILE A 72 -5.87 -13.50 4.92
CA ILE A 72 -5.53 -12.10 5.24
C ILE A 72 -5.60 -11.23 3.98
N VAL A 73 -5.10 -11.75 2.85
CA VAL A 73 -5.11 -11.07 1.54
C VAL A 73 -6.45 -11.26 0.85
N HIS A 74 -7.04 -12.46 0.95
CA HIS A 74 -8.36 -12.76 0.40
C HIS A 74 -8.51 -12.41 -1.10
N ASN A 75 -7.47 -12.66 -1.91
CA ASN A 75 -7.38 -12.29 -3.33
C ASN A 75 -7.63 -10.78 -3.61
N LYS A 76 -7.25 -9.94 -2.64
CA LYS A 76 -7.33 -8.48 -2.69
C LYS A 76 -5.98 -7.87 -2.29
N GLU A 77 -4.97 -8.14 -3.09
CA GLU A 77 -3.57 -7.77 -2.88
C GLU A 77 -3.41 -6.27 -2.67
N GLU A 78 -3.95 -5.46 -3.58
CA GLU A 78 -3.95 -3.99 -3.48
C GLU A 78 -4.61 -3.53 -2.18
N LYS A 79 -5.75 -4.14 -1.82
CA LYS A 79 -6.45 -3.79 -0.58
C LYS A 79 -5.66 -4.17 0.67
N ALA A 80 -4.87 -5.24 0.61
CA ALA A 80 -4.00 -5.64 1.71
C ALA A 80 -2.87 -4.60 1.91
N VAL A 81 -2.32 -4.07 0.82
CA VAL A 81 -1.34 -2.96 0.84
C VAL A 81 -1.97 -1.72 1.45
N ASP A 82 -3.16 -1.30 1.00
CA ASP A 82 -3.89 -0.15 1.57
C ASP A 82 -4.09 -0.29 3.08
N ARG A 83 -4.57 -1.45 3.55
CA ARG A 83 -4.74 -1.72 4.99
C ARG A 83 -3.44 -1.58 5.77
N GLY A 84 -2.32 -2.01 5.17
CA GLY A 84 -0.98 -1.82 5.74
C GLY A 84 -0.60 -0.34 5.84
N ARG A 85 -0.82 0.42 4.77
CA ARG A 85 -0.54 1.87 4.73
C ARG A 85 -1.39 2.64 5.74
N ASP A 86 -2.65 2.27 5.88
CA ASP A 86 -3.58 2.84 6.87
C ASP A 86 -3.18 2.51 8.32
N LEU A 87 -2.56 1.35 8.55
CA LEU A 87 -2.04 0.96 9.87
C LEU A 87 -0.84 1.81 10.28
N CYS A 88 -0.03 2.29 9.33
CA CYS A 88 1.16 3.10 9.62
C CYS A 88 0.84 4.43 10.34
N SER A 89 -0.38 4.97 10.19
CA SER A 89 -0.83 6.12 10.99
C SER A 89 -0.86 5.80 12.49
N ALA A 90 -1.28 4.59 12.87
CA ALA A 90 -1.30 4.12 14.25
C ALA A 90 0.13 3.83 14.74
N VAL A 91 0.97 3.20 13.91
CA VAL A 91 2.39 2.96 14.22
C VAL A 91 3.10 4.27 14.56
N LYS A 92 2.91 5.31 13.71
CA LYS A 92 3.49 6.64 13.93
C LYS A 92 2.98 7.31 15.21
N SER A 93 1.69 7.14 15.52
CA SER A 93 1.06 7.83 16.66
C SER A 93 1.36 7.17 18.01
N THR A 94 1.55 5.85 18.04
CA THR A 94 1.81 5.08 19.27
C THR A 94 2.86 3.98 19.04
N PRO A 95 4.12 4.32 18.73
CA PRO A 95 5.13 3.36 18.27
C PRO A 95 5.56 2.32 19.33
N GLY A 96 5.39 2.62 20.62
CA GLY A 96 5.75 1.73 21.74
C GLY A 96 4.58 0.98 22.38
N ASP A 97 3.34 1.22 21.95
CA ASP A 97 2.16 0.57 22.52
C ASP A 97 1.78 -0.66 21.69
N GLU A 98 2.52 -1.76 21.91
CA GLU A 98 2.31 -3.00 21.15
C GLU A 98 0.86 -3.49 21.24
N LYS A 99 0.25 -3.43 22.43
CA LYS A 99 -1.14 -3.86 22.61
C LYS A 99 -2.08 -3.06 21.72
N LYS A 100 -1.98 -1.73 21.74
CA LYS A 100 -2.82 -0.87 20.91
C LYS A 100 -2.58 -1.08 19.41
N LEU A 101 -1.34 -1.32 19.00
CA LEU A 101 -1.02 -1.59 17.60
C LEU A 101 -1.55 -2.96 17.13
N VAL A 102 -1.52 -3.96 18.00
CA VAL A 102 -2.13 -5.28 17.72
C VAL A 102 -3.66 -5.16 17.64
N ASP A 103 -4.29 -4.45 18.57
CA ASP A 103 -5.73 -4.18 18.55
C ASP A 103 -6.12 -3.40 17.27
N ALA A 104 -5.31 -2.40 16.88
CA ALA A 104 -5.48 -1.66 15.63
C ALA A 104 -5.31 -2.52 14.36
N THR A 105 -4.46 -3.55 14.43
CA THR A 105 -4.24 -4.51 13.34
C THR A 105 -5.44 -5.46 13.22
N LEU A 106 -5.97 -5.96 14.34
CA LEU A 106 -7.18 -6.80 14.36
C LEU A 106 -8.37 -6.12 13.68
N GLN A 107 -8.58 -4.82 13.95
CA GLN A 107 -9.69 -4.06 13.38
C GLN A 107 -9.53 -3.76 11.87
N ARG A 108 -8.30 -3.69 11.37
CA ARG A 108 -8.02 -3.36 9.96
C ARG A 108 -7.97 -4.58 9.05
N PHE A 109 -7.51 -5.71 9.58
CA PHE A 109 -7.36 -6.94 8.84
C PHE A 109 -8.50 -7.89 9.20
N THR A 110 -9.53 -7.86 8.37
CA THR A 110 -10.70 -8.74 8.46
C THR A 110 -10.98 -9.38 7.09
N SER A 111 -11.64 -10.52 7.14
CA SER A 111 -12.14 -11.26 5.98
C SER A 111 -13.55 -11.78 6.26
N PRO A 112 -14.28 -12.30 5.26
CA PRO A 112 -15.56 -12.95 5.50
C PRO A 112 -15.51 -14.11 6.51
N ASN A 113 -14.39 -14.83 6.58
CA ASN A 113 -14.20 -15.92 7.56
C ASN A 113 -13.61 -15.44 8.90
N HIS A 114 -13.10 -14.21 8.94
CA HIS A 114 -12.50 -13.56 10.10
C HIS A 114 -13.08 -12.15 10.30
N PRO A 115 -14.38 -12.02 10.60
CA PRO A 115 -15.03 -10.72 10.74
C PRO A 115 -14.48 -9.91 11.93
N ASP A 116 -14.03 -10.60 12.99
CA ASP A 116 -13.41 -10.01 14.19
C ASP A 116 -11.88 -9.93 14.10
N GLY A 117 -11.33 -10.26 12.93
CA GLY A 117 -9.89 -10.30 12.66
C GLY A 117 -9.24 -11.66 12.93
N PHE A 118 -7.91 -11.68 12.81
CA PHE A 118 -7.11 -12.93 12.74
C PHE A 118 -6.58 -13.43 14.10
N GLY A 119 -7.00 -12.82 15.20
CA GLY A 119 -6.49 -13.12 16.54
C GLY A 119 -5.10 -12.54 16.82
N GLU A 120 -4.73 -12.46 18.11
CA GLU A 120 -3.54 -11.73 18.57
C GLU A 120 -2.24 -12.21 17.90
N ALA A 121 -2.03 -13.53 17.82
CA ALA A 121 -0.79 -14.10 17.30
C ALA A 121 -0.55 -13.76 15.82
N LYS A 122 -1.59 -13.83 14.97
CA LYS A 122 -1.48 -13.45 13.56
C LYS A 122 -1.36 -11.94 13.42
N SER A 123 -2.11 -11.16 14.20
CA SER A 123 -2.03 -9.69 14.19
C SER A 123 -0.64 -9.16 14.56
N LYS A 124 0.05 -9.79 15.51
CA LYS A 124 1.47 -9.47 15.79
C LYS A 124 2.37 -9.69 14.58
N ARG A 125 2.18 -10.78 13.85
CA ARG A 125 2.95 -11.09 12.63
C ARG A 125 2.62 -10.14 11.48
N ILE A 126 1.34 -9.76 11.32
CA ILE A 126 0.90 -8.76 10.35
C ILE A 126 1.54 -7.42 10.67
N LEU A 127 1.45 -6.94 11.91
CA LEU A 127 2.08 -5.69 12.34
C LEU A 127 3.58 -5.67 12.07
N ALA A 128 4.29 -6.77 12.35
CA ALA A 128 5.71 -6.90 12.06
C ALA A 128 6.00 -6.79 10.55
N ALA A 129 5.20 -7.44 9.70
CA ALA A 129 5.32 -7.32 8.25
C ALA A 129 5.02 -5.88 7.77
N THR A 130 3.97 -5.23 8.30
CA THR A 130 3.64 -3.84 7.96
C THR A 130 4.78 -2.88 8.32
N ARG A 131 5.36 -3.00 9.52
CA ARG A 131 6.52 -2.18 9.91
C ARG A 131 7.74 -2.46 9.03
N LYS A 132 7.97 -3.71 8.65
CA LYS A 132 9.11 -4.08 7.81
C LYS A 132 9.01 -3.53 6.38
N TYR A 133 7.85 -3.67 5.74
CA TYR A 133 7.70 -3.42 4.30
C TYR A 133 7.01 -2.08 3.98
N ILE A 134 6.04 -1.65 4.78
CA ILE A 134 5.18 -0.50 4.45
C ILE A 134 5.61 0.76 5.20
N CYS A 135 6.00 0.64 6.46
CA CYS A 135 6.47 1.77 7.27
C CYS A 135 7.75 1.47 8.07
N PRO A 136 8.89 1.24 7.40
CA PRO A 136 10.16 0.95 8.06
C PRO A 136 10.73 2.13 8.86
N SER A 137 10.20 3.35 8.67
CA SER A 137 10.64 4.56 9.36
C SER A 137 9.83 4.90 10.61
N TYR A 138 8.83 4.09 11.00
CA TYR A 138 7.96 4.32 12.15
C TYR A 138 7.98 3.17 13.20
#